data_AF-A0A963DV65-F1
#
_entry.id   AF-A0A963DV65-F1
#
_cell.length_a   1.000
_cell.length_b   1.000
_cell.length_c   1.000
_cell.angle_alpha   90.00
_cell.angle_beta   90.00
_cell.angle_gamma   90.00
#
_symmetry.space_group_name_H-M   'P 1'
#
loop_
_entity.id
_entity.type
_entity.pdbx_description
1 polymer ?
#
loop_
_entity_poly.entity_id
_entity_poly.type
_entity_poly.pdbx_seq_one_letter_code
_entity_poly.pdbx_strand_id
1 'polypeptide(L)'
;MKLRETGFTLLEMLVSIAVGALLLASLGQILVTVQDGWARSNEIDGRIADRQMLLSVLSRAIASALPASDLQPAEAFHGTPAGFEFVSLPPQAASGIGPVRVRVIVDPEGGGTQRLALHIEPRAGSRAVQARAPLNARWVLAQGLRSVHITYLAQATNQAHAQWEDPRALPGLVEIVGEYDDHRAPLLFAARPRVDVPGDCAIDWTSLACRAS
;
A
#
# COMPACT_ATOMS: atom_id res chain seq x y z
N MET A 1 71.87 14.60 -35.39
CA MET A 1 70.57 14.53 -36.09
C MET A 1 69.61 15.46 -35.35
N LYS A 2 69.32 16.65 -35.88
CA LYS A 2 68.42 17.63 -35.22
C LYS A 2 66.98 17.28 -35.59
N LEU A 3 66.16 16.98 -34.58
CA LEU A 3 64.71 16.86 -34.74
C LEU A 3 64.15 18.23 -35.13
N ARG A 4 63.39 18.26 -36.22
CA ARG A 4 62.79 19.46 -36.78
C ARG A 4 61.48 19.69 -36.01
N GLU A 5 61.45 20.69 -35.14
CA GLU A 5 60.23 21.10 -34.45
C GLU A 5 59.30 21.77 -35.48
N THR A 6 58.28 21.05 -35.93
CA THR A 6 57.18 21.61 -36.70
C THR A 6 56.25 22.35 -35.74
N GLY A 7 56.30 23.67 -35.76
CA GLY A 7 55.37 24.52 -35.01
C GLY A 7 53.92 24.27 -35.44
N PHE A 8 53.03 24.17 -34.47
CA PHE A 8 51.58 24.00 -34.69
C PHE A 8 51.03 25.09 -35.61
N THR A 9 50.24 24.70 -36.62
CA THR A 9 49.61 25.66 -37.51
C THR A 9 48.41 26.31 -36.82
N LEU A 10 48.12 27.58 -37.14
CA LEU A 10 46.99 28.32 -36.57
C LEU A 10 45.65 27.62 -36.86
N LEU A 11 45.55 26.93 -38.00
CA LEU A 11 44.40 26.10 -38.38
C LEU A 11 44.19 24.93 -37.40
N GLU A 12 45.26 24.25 -37.00
CA GLU A 12 45.24 23.07 -36.14
C GLU A 12 44.86 23.43 -34.69
N MET A 13 45.28 24.61 -34.23
CA MET A 13 44.83 25.16 -32.95
C MET A 13 43.32 25.46 -32.98
N LEU A 14 42.83 26.03 -34.08
CA LEU A 14 41.41 26.37 -34.25
C LEU A 14 40.53 25.12 -34.32
N VAL A 15 40.99 24.08 -35.03
CA VAL A 15 40.32 22.76 -35.07
C VAL A 15 40.32 22.11 -33.68
N SER A 16 41.43 22.15 -32.94
CA SER A 16 41.52 21.58 -31.59
C SER A 16 40.56 22.28 -30.62
N ILE A 17 40.42 23.60 -30.71
CA ILE A 17 39.47 24.37 -29.90
C ILE A 17 38.02 24.05 -30.29
N ALA A 18 37.72 23.93 -31.59
CA ALA A 18 36.39 23.57 -32.06
C ALA A 18 35.97 22.17 -31.60
N VAL A 19 36.87 21.18 -31.72
CA VAL A 19 36.65 19.81 -31.23
C VAL A 19 36.51 19.79 -29.71
N GLY A 20 37.35 20.54 -28.99
CA GLY A 20 37.26 20.69 -27.54
C GLY A 20 35.94 21.29 -27.09
N ALA A 21 35.46 22.33 -27.77
CA ALA A 21 34.16 22.95 -27.50
C ALA A 21 33.00 21.98 -27.78
N LEU A 22 33.07 21.20 -28.86
CA LEU A 22 32.06 20.18 -29.17
C LEU A 22 32.03 19.07 -28.11
N LEU A 23 33.20 18.61 -27.66
CA LEU A 23 33.33 17.63 -26.59
C LEU A 23 32.73 18.17 -25.28
N LEU A 24 33.06 19.40 -24.89
CA LEU A 24 32.50 20.03 -23.69
C LEU A 24 30.97 20.20 -23.79
N ALA A 25 30.44 20.58 -24.96
CA ALA A 25 29.01 20.68 -25.19
C ALA A 25 28.31 19.31 -25.06
N SER A 26 28.90 18.25 -25.63
CA SER A 26 28.36 16.89 -25.53
C SER A 26 28.37 16.35 -24.10
N LEU A 27 29.43 16.62 -23.33
CA LEU A 27 29.54 16.28 -21.91
C LEU A 27 28.46 16.99 -21.09
N GLY A 28 28.19 18.27 -21.38
CA GLY A 28 27.12 19.03 -20.76
C GLY A 28 25.74 18.42 -20.99
N GLN A 29 25.44 17.98 -22.22
CA GLN A 29 24.17 17.31 -22.53
C GLN A 29 24.00 15.96 -21.82
N ILE A 30 25.07 15.17 -21.72
CA ILE A 30 25.05 13.89 -21.00
C ILE A 30 24.77 14.12 -19.52
N LEU A 31 25.42 15.11 -18.89
CA LEU A 31 25.23 15.44 -17.48
C LEU A 31 23.78 15.85 -17.18
N VAL A 32 23.18 16.70 -18.02
CA VAL A 32 21.76 17.11 -17.87
C VAL A 32 20.84 15.90 -17.98
N THR A 33 21.08 15.01 -18.96
CA THR A 33 20.26 13.81 -19.17
C THR A 33 20.37 12.84 -17.99
N VAL A 34 21.56 12.68 -17.42
CA VAL A 34 21.77 11.82 -16.23
C VAL A 34 21.10 12.40 -15.00
N GLN A 35 21.19 13.72 -14.79
CA GLN A 35 20.50 14.39 -13.67
C GLN A 35 18.98 14.26 -13.77
N ASP A 36 18.41 14.47 -14.96
CA ASP A 36 16.97 14.30 -15.20
C ASP A 36 16.53 12.84 -15.02
N GLY A 37 17.37 11.88 -15.45
CA GLY A 37 17.14 10.46 -15.24
C GLY A 37 17.14 10.08 -13.75
N TRP A 38 18.08 10.62 -12.98
CA TRP A 38 18.17 10.40 -11.53
C TRP A 38 17.00 11.03 -10.77
N ALA A 39 16.60 12.25 -11.12
CA ALA A 39 15.45 12.92 -10.51
C ALA A 39 14.16 12.12 -10.72
N ARG A 40 13.93 11.62 -11.95
CA ARG A 40 12.79 10.75 -12.26
C ARG A 40 12.86 9.41 -11.53
N SER A 41 14.04 8.80 -11.44
CA SER A 41 14.22 7.54 -10.70
C SER A 41 13.86 7.71 -9.23
N ASN A 42 14.36 8.76 -8.57
CA ASN A 42 14.08 9.03 -7.17
C ASN A 42 12.59 9.27 -6.90
N GLU A 43 11.89 9.95 -7.81
CA GLU A 43 10.44 10.16 -7.69
C GLU A 43 9.65 8.85 -7.82
N ILE A 44 10.05 7.97 -8.75
CA ILE A 44 9.44 6.66 -8.95
C ILE A 44 9.70 5.77 -7.72
N ASP A 45 10.94 5.75 -7.22
CA ASP A 45 11.34 4.95 -6.06
C ASP A 45 10.58 5.37 -4.79
N GLY A 46 10.39 6.68 -4.57
CA GLY A 46 9.58 7.19 -3.46
C GLY A 46 8.13 6.69 -3.51
N ARG A 47 7.49 6.76 -4.69
CA ARG A 47 6.11 6.27 -4.87
C ARG A 47 5.98 4.76 -4.67
N ILE A 48 6.99 3.99 -5.05
CA ILE A 48 7.03 2.54 -4.83
C ILE A 48 7.15 2.24 -3.33
N ALA A 49 8.05 2.93 -2.62
CA ALA A 49 8.25 2.76 -1.19
C ALA A 49 6.99 3.10 -0.38
N ASP A 50 6.33 4.22 -0.69
CA ASP A 50 5.08 4.63 -0.04
C ASP A 50 3.97 3.60 -0.27
N ARG A 51 3.84 3.10 -1.50
CA ARG A 51 2.87 2.05 -1.83
C ARG A 51 3.12 0.77 -1.06
N GLN A 52 4.37 0.29 -1.00
CA GLN A 52 4.73 -0.91 -0.25
C GLN A 52 4.46 -0.73 1.26
N MET A 53 4.76 0.45 1.79
CA MET A 53 4.44 0.80 3.17
C MET A 53 2.93 0.71 3.43
N LEU A 54 2.09 1.29 2.57
CA LEU A 54 0.64 1.23 2.72
C LEU A 54 0.07 -0.19 2.60
N LEU A 55 0.57 -0.99 1.65
CA LEU A 55 0.20 -2.41 1.54
C LEU A 55 0.62 -3.21 2.78
N SER A 56 1.76 -2.88 3.40
CA SER A 56 2.17 -3.50 4.66
C SER A 56 1.27 -3.11 5.84
N VAL A 57 0.73 -1.88 5.84
CA VAL A 57 -0.27 -1.43 6.83
C VAL A 57 -1.57 -2.21 6.64
N LEU A 58 -2.06 -2.34 5.40
CA LEU A 58 -3.24 -3.14 5.09
C LEU A 58 -3.07 -4.61 5.48
N SER A 59 -1.93 -5.21 5.14
CA SER A 59 -1.61 -6.60 5.47
C SER A 59 -1.64 -6.84 6.98
N ARG A 60 -1.03 -5.94 7.77
CA ARG A 60 -1.06 -6.01 9.23
C ARG A 60 -2.47 -5.84 9.78
N ALA A 61 -3.24 -4.87 9.26
CA ALA A 61 -4.61 -4.66 9.67
C ALA A 61 -5.47 -5.91 9.45
N ILE A 62 -5.40 -6.51 8.26
CA ILE A 62 -6.12 -7.77 7.96
C ILE A 62 -5.65 -8.89 8.89
N ALA A 63 -4.34 -9.02 9.12
CA ALA A 63 -3.81 -10.05 10.03
C ALA A 63 -4.33 -9.90 11.46
N SER A 64 -4.57 -8.67 11.93
CA SER A 64 -5.13 -8.35 13.25
C SER A 64 -6.64 -8.10 13.24
N ALA A 65 -7.35 -8.51 12.18
CA ALA A 65 -8.80 -8.46 12.13
C ALA A 65 -9.40 -9.30 13.25
N LEU A 66 -10.36 -8.72 13.98
CA LEU A 66 -11.05 -9.38 15.08
C LEU A 66 -12.30 -10.10 14.56
N PRO A 67 -12.56 -11.34 15.00
CA PRO A 67 -13.83 -11.99 14.73
C PRO A 67 -14.97 -11.24 15.42
N ALA A 68 -16.19 -11.37 14.89
CA ALA A 68 -17.35 -10.74 15.49
C ALA A 68 -17.60 -11.26 16.91
N SER A 69 -17.98 -10.37 17.81
CA SER A 69 -18.55 -10.75 19.10
C SER A 69 -20.06 -10.97 18.94
N ASP A 70 -20.61 -11.94 19.68
CA ASP A 70 -22.06 -12.15 19.77
C ASP A 70 -22.79 -10.90 20.28
N LEU A 71 -22.12 -10.06 21.06
CA LEU A 71 -22.69 -8.81 21.61
C LEU A 71 -22.70 -7.68 20.58
N GLN A 72 -21.82 -7.73 19.57
CA GLN A 72 -21.60 -6.65 18.61
C GLN A 72 -21.47 -7.18 17.17
N PRO A 73 -22.53 -7.80 16.62
CA PRO A 73 -22.50 -8.39 15.28
C PRO A 73 -22.30 -7.36 14.16
N ALA A 74 -22.61 -6.09 14.41
CA ALA A 74 -22.36 -4.99 13.47
C ALA A 74 -20.85 -4.69 13.26
N GLU A 75 -19.98 -5.34 14.02
CA GLU A 75 -18.52 -5.20 13.90
C GLU A 75 -17.87 -6.40 13.22
N ALA A 76 -18.69 -7.31 12.69
CA ALA A 76 -18.26 -8.42 11.88
C ALA A 76 -17.47 -7.97 10.65
N PHE A 77 -16.66 -8.89 10.12
CA PHE A 77 -16.08 -8.72 8.80
C PHE A 77 -17.20 -8.75 7.76
N HIS A 78 -17.30 -7.69 6.97
CA HIS A 78 -18.23 -7.59 5.86
C HIS A 78 -17.45 -7.37 4.57
N GLY A 79 -17.63 -8.26 3.60
CA GLY A 79 -16.91 -8.25 2.33
C GLY A 79 -17.84 -8.25 1.12
N THR A 80 -17.58 -7.37 0.16
CA THR A 80 -18.32 -7.24 -1.09
C THR A 80 -17.34 -7.06 -2.26
N PRO A 81 -17.77 -7.21 -3.51
CA PRO A 81 -16.91 -6.91 -4.66
C PRO A 81 -16.39 -5.46 -4.69
N ALA A 82 -17.10 -4.52 -4.04
CA ALA A 82 -16.74 -3.10 -3.99
C ALA A 82 -15.81 -2.74 -2.82
N GLY A 83 -15.54 -3.66 -1.90
CA GLY A 83 -14.76 -3.37 -0.71
C GLY A 83 -15.12 -4.23 0.48
N PHE A 84 -14.37 -4.07 1.56
CA PHE A 84 -14.61 -4.76 2.82
C PHE A 84 -14.36 -3.85 4.02
N GLU A 85 -15.00 -4.17 5.13
CA GLU A 85 -14.80 -3.52 6.41
C GLU A 85 -14.76 -4.51 7.56
N PHE A 86 -13.98 -4.18 8.59
CA PHE A 86 -13.78 -5.00 9.76
C PHE A 86 -13.18 -4.17 10.90
N VAL A 87 -13.17 -4.74 12.11
CA VAL A 87 -12.46 -4.17 13.25
C VAL A 87 -11.10 -4.84 13.41
N SER A 88 -10.07 -4.04 13.68
CA SER A 88 -8.70 -4.51 13.87
C SER A 88 -8.10 -3.94 15.14
N LEU A 89 -7.15 -4.67 15.72
CA LEU A 89 -6.22 -4.08 16.68
C LEU A 89 -5.19 -3.21 15.95
N PRO A 90 -4.84 -2.02 16.46
CA PRO A 90 -3.77 -1.23 15.91
C PRO A 90 -2.40 -1.91 16.18
N PRO A 91 -1.34 -1.59 15.42
CA PRO A 91 0.00 -2.04 15.73
C PRO A 91 0.42 -1.68 17.18
N GLN A 92 1.28 -2.48 17.82
CA GLN A 92 1.64 -2.32 19.24
C GLN A 92 2.15 -0.91 19.61
N ALA A 93 2.81 -0.21 18.67
CA ALA A 93 3.26 1.17 18.86
C ALA A 93 2.11 2.19 19.03
N ALA A 94 0.88 1.78 18.71
CA ALA A 94 -0.35 2.58 18.72
C ALA A 94 -1.40 2.00 19.69
N SER A 95 -0.99 1.19 20.68
CA SER A 95 -1.86 0.48 21.63
C SER A 95 -2.81 1.37 22.46
N GLY A 96 -2.51 2.67 22.60
CA GLY A 96 -3.37 3.63 23.32
C GLY A 96 -4.68 4.03 22.60
N ILE A 97 -4.85 3.66 21.33
CA ILE A 97 -6.02 4.03 20.51
C ILE A 97 -7.19 3.05 20.66
N GLY A 98 -6.91 1.84 21.18
CA GLY A 98 -7.87 0.74 21.20
C GLY A 98 -8.19 0.23 19.79
N PRO A 99 -9.20 -0.65 19.64
CA PRO A 99 -9.59 -1.19 18.33
C PRO A 99 -9.98 -0.08 17.34
N VAL A 100 -9.67 -0.30 16.06
CA VAL A 100 -9.98 0.61 14.95
C VAL A 100 -10.88 -0.08 13.95
N ARG A 101 -11.78 0.68 13.31
CA ARG A 101 -12.50 0.22 12.13
C ARG A 101 -11.65 0.49 10.90
N VAL A 102 -11.50 -0.54 10.08
CA VAL A 102 -10.76 -0.52 8.83
C VAL A 102 -11.74 -0.75 7.70
N ARG A 103 -11.68 0.09 6.67
CA ARG A 103 -12.50 -0.05 5.46
C ARG A 103 -11.63 0.08 4.23
N VAL A 104 -11.73 -0.87 3.33
CA VAL A 104 -11.12 -0.84 2.00
C VAL A 104 -12.22 -0.68 0.98
N ILE A 105 -12.11 0.33 0.11
CA ILE A 105 -13.16 0.71 -0.85
C ILE A 105 -12.56 0.79 -2.24
N VAL A 106 -13.30 0.27 -3.22
CA VAL A 106 -13.09 0.49 -4.65
C VAL A 106 -14.01 1.63 -5.08
N ASP A 107 -13.45 2.81 -5.28
CA ASP A 107 -14.19 3.97 -5.74
C ASP A 107 -14.03 4.15 -7.26
N PRO A 108 -15.08 4.55 -7.99
CA PRO A 108 -14.90 5.04 -9.34
C PRO A 108 -14.02 6.30 -9.34
N GLU A 109 -13.19 6.37 -10.36
CA GLU A 109 -12.39 7.52 -10.75
C GLU A 109 -12.92 8.05 -12.10
N GLY A 110 -12.62 9.32 -12.40
CA GLY A 110 -13.03 9.91 -13.68
C GLY A 110 -12.49 9.10 -14.87
N GLY A 111 -13.21 9.12 -15.99
CA GLY A 111 -12.76 8.46 -17.23
C GLY A 111 -12.88 6.94 -17.23
N GLY A 112 -13.74 6.36 -16.38
CA GLY A 112 -14.03 4.91 -16.38
C GLY A 112 -13.00 4.06 -15.64
N THR A 113 -12.09 4.69 -14.91
CA THR A 113 -11.09 4.03 -14.06
C THR A 113 -11.60 3.89 -12.62
N GLN A 114 -10.86 3.17 -11.79
CA GLN A 114 -11.15 2.89 -10.40
C GLN A 114 -9.92 3.20 -9.54
N ARG A 115 -10.17 3.48 -8.26
CA ARG A 115 -9.13 3.64 -7.23
C ARG A 115 -9.43 2.76 -6.03
N LEU A 116 -8.38 2.22 -5.44
CA LEU A 116 -8.45 1.45 -4.20
C LEU A 116 -8.00 2.34 -3.04
N ALA A 117 -8.86 2.54 -2.06
CA ALA A 117 -8.60 3.37 -0.90
C ALA A 117 -8.69 2.57 0.41
N LEU A 118 -7.84 2.91 1.37
CA LEU A 118 -7.84 2.43 2.75
C LEU A 118 -8.29 3.56 3.67
N HIS A 119 -9.29 3.28 4.48
CA HIS A 119 -9.81 4.15 5.53
C HIS A 119 -9.59 3.46 6.88
N ILE A 120 -9.02 4.18 7.83
CA ILE A 120 -8.93 3.75 9.22
C ILE A 120 -9.56 4.83 10.07
N GLU A 121 -10.44 4.43 10.98
CA GLU A 121 -11.10 5.31 11.94
C GLU A 121 -11.15 4.63 13.34
N PRO A 122 -11.17 5.41 14.43
CA PRO A 122 -11.39 4.84 15.76
C PRO A 122 -12.74 4.12 15.85
N ARG A 123 -12.78 2.98 16.55
CA ARG A 123 -14.05 2.29 16.83
C ARG A 123 -14.95 3.16 17.72
N ALA A 124 -16.23 3.26 17.35
CA ALA A 124 -17.22 3.97 18.16
C ALA A 124 -17.31 3.37 19.57
N GLY A 125 -17.24 4.21 20.61
CA GLY A 125 -17.26 3.76 22.01
C GLY A 125 -15.90 3.32 22.57
N SER A 126 -14.83 3.22 21.76
CA SER A 126 -13.47 3.10 22.28
C SER A 126 -13.12 4.37 23.05
N ARG A 127 -12.72 4.23 24.33
CA ARG A 127 -12.04 5.30 25.07
C ARG A 127 -10.63 5.44 24.48
N ALA A 128 -10.53 5.95 23.26
CA ALA A 128 -9.26 6.36 22.70
C ALA A 128 -8.67 7.38 23.68
N VAL A 129 -7.57 7.00 24.33
CA VAL A 129 -6.87 7.89 25.25
C VAL A 129 -6.25 8.96 24.37
N GLN A 130 -6.99 10.07 24.18
CA GLN A 130 -6.57 11.32 23.56
C GLN A 130 -5.43 11.15 22.56
N ALA A 131 -5.68 10.47 21.44
CA ALA A 131 -4.76 10.54 20.32
C ALA A 131 -4.69 12.03 19.91
N ARG A 132 -3.49 12.63 19.99
CA ARG A 132 -3.24 14.07 19.72
C ARG A 132 -3.65 14.51 18.31
N ALA A 133 -3.99 13.58 17.42
CA ALA A 133 -4.49 13.83 16.08
C ALA A 133 -5.69 12.91 15.79
N PRO A 134 -6.71 13.39 15.05
CA PRO A 134 -7.82 12.53 14.63
C PRO A 134 -7.26 11.41 13.74
N LEU A 135 -7.43 10.17 14.18
CA LEU A 135 -7.04 8.97 13.43
C LEU A 135 -8.01 8.65 12.30
N ASN A 136 -8.65 9.66 11.72
CA ASN A 136 -9.49 9.52 10.54
C ASN A 136 -8.59 9.75 9.33
N ALA A 137 -7.99 8.67 8.86
CA ALA A 137 -7.01 8.72 7.80
C ALA A 137 -7.49 7.91 6.60
N ARG A 138 -7.43 8.56 5.44
CA ARG A 138 -7.75 7.99 4.14
C ARG A 138 -6.49 7.98 3.29
N TRP A 139 -6.08 6.82 2.82
CA TRP A 139 -4.93 6.64 1.93
C TRP A 139 -5.36 5.99 0.62
N VAL A 140 -4.82 6.47 -0.49
CA VAL A 140 -5.01 5.84 -1.80
C VAL A 140 -3.92 4.77 -1.97
N LEU A 141 -4.33 3.51 -2.06
CA LEU A 141 -3.41 2.37 -2.26
C LEU A 141 -3.00 2.23 -3.72
N ALA A 142 -3.94 2.50 -4.63
CA ALA A 142 -3.74 2.47 -6.08
C ALA A 142 -4.82 3.31 -6.79
N GLN A 143 -4.47 3.89 -7.93
CA GLN A 143 -5.34 4.74 -8.76
C GLN A 143 -5.12 4.47 -10.25
N GLY A 144 -6.07 4.85 -11.10
CA GLY A 144 -6.06 4.58 -12.53
C GLY A 144 -6.17 3.08 -12.86
N LEU A 145 -6.90 2.32 -12.04
CA LEU A 145 -7.16 0.90 -12.27
C LEU A 145 -8.30 0.76 -13.29
N ARG A 146 -8.15 -0.11 -14.29
CA ARG A 146 -9.24 -0.49 -15.19
C ARG A 146 -10.30 -1.30 -14.44
N SER A 147 -9.84 -2.23 -13.63
CA SER A 147 -10.68 -3.15 -12.86
C SER A 147 -10.02 -3.48 -11.53
N VAL A 148 -10.84 -3.76 -10.53
CA VAL A 148 -10.44 -4.30 -9.23
C VAL A 148 -11.36 -5.46 -8.89
N HIS A 149 -10.76 -6.59 -8.54
CA HIS A 149 -11.45 -7.78 -8.09
C HIS A 149 -10.99 -8.13 -6.69
N ILE A 150 -11.94 -8.27 -5.78
CA ILE A 150 -11.71 -8.71 -4.40
C ILE A 150 -12.32 -10.09 -4.25
N THR A 151 -11.53 -11.03 -3.76
CA THR A 151 -11.94 -12.42 -3.54
C THR A 151 -11.69 -12.80 -2.09
N TYR A 152 -12.64 -13.53 -1.50
CA TYR A 152 -12.60 -14.00 -0.12
C TYR A 152 -12.56 -15.52 -0.12
N LEU A 153 -11.51 -16.12 0.45
CA LEU A 153 -11.41 -17.57 0.56
C LEU A 153 -11.82 -18.01 1.95
N ALA A 154 -12.73 -18.98 2.04
CA ALA A 154 -13.14 -19.54 3.33
C ALA A 154 -12.06 -20.44 3.93
N GLN A 155 -11.80 -20.32 5.24
CA GLN A 155 -10.73 -21.07 5.91
C GLN A 155 -10.96 -22.60 5.89
N ALA A 156 -12.21 -23.04 6.04
CA ALA A 156 -12.54 -24.47 6.16
C ALA A 156 -12.55 -25.21 4.81
N THR A 157 -13.04 -24.56 3.75
CA THR A 157 -13.28 -25.20 2.45
C THR A 157 -12.30 -24.75 1.36
N ASN A 158 -11.53 -23.69 1.61
CA ASN A 158 -10.73 -22.99 0.60
C ASN A 158 -11.53 -22.55 -0.64
N GLN A 159 -12.85 -22.41 -0.48
CA GLN A 159 -13.74 -21.96 -1.54
C GLN A 159 -13.63 -20.44 -1.68
N ALA A 160 -13.52 -19.98 -2.92
CA ALA A 160 -13.49 -18.56 -3.26
C ALA A 160 -14.91 -17.99 -3.38
N HIS A 161 -15.12 -16.83 -2.78
CA HIS A 161 -16.37 -16.09 -2.81
C HIS A 161 -16.11 -14.63 -3.23
N ALA A 162 -17.02 -14.06 -4.02
CA ALA A 162 -16.97 -12.64 -4.39
C ALA A 162 -17.55 -11.71 -3.30
N GLN A 163 -18.32 -12.28 -2.38
CA GLN A 163 -18.87 -11.61 -1.20
C GLN A 163 -18.69 -12.52 0.02
N TRP A 164 -18.50 -11.91 1.19
CA TRP A 164 -18.35 -12.66 2.43
C TRP A 164 -19.67 -12.60 3.22
N GLU A 165 -20.34 -13.74 3.31
CA GLU A 165 -21.70 -13.83 3.87
C GLU A 165 -21.74 -14.30 5.33
N ASP A 166 -20.64 -14.85 5.86
CA ASP A 166 -20.59 -15.34 7.24
C ASP A 166 -20.08 -14.24 8.18
N PRO A 167 -20.96 -13.55 8.93
CA PRO A 167 -20.52 -12.49 9.85
C PRO A 167 -19.79 -13.05 11.08
N ARG A 168 -19.88 -14.35 11.36
CA ARG A 168 -19.28 -14.96 12.55
C ARG A 168 -17.85 -15.44 12.30
N ALA A 169 -17.51 -15.71 11.05
CA ALA A 169 -16.19 -16.15 10.65
C ALA A 169 -15.43 -15.06 9.90
N LEU A 170 -14.11 -15.04 10.07
CA LEU A 170 -13.23 -14.26 9.21
C LEU A 170 -12.93 -15.08 7.94
N PRO A 171 -12.72 -14.43 6.78
CA PRO A 171 -12.18 -15.11 5.62
C PRO A 171 -10.79 -15.68 5.95
N GLY A 172 -10.48 -16.85 5.42
CA GLY A 172 -9.14 -17.46 5.51
C GLY A 172 -8.08 -16.71 4.70
N LEU A 173 -8.49 -16.05 3.61
CA LEU A 173 -7.64 -15.18 2.80
C LEU A 173 -8.49 -14.10 2.12
N VAL A 174 -7.96 -12.88 2.05
CA VAL A 174 -8.50 -11.80 1.22
C VAL A 174 -7.49 -11.54 0.10
N GLU A 175 -7.93 -11.67 -1.14
CA GLU A 175 -7.15 -11.40 -2.33
C GLU A 175 -7.69 -10.17 -3.07
N ILE A 176 -6.81 -9.30 -3.51
CA ILE A 176 -7.11 -8.10 -4.29
C ILE A 176 -6.25 -8.13 -5.55
N VAL A 177 -6.90 -8.16 -6.70
CA VAL A 177 -6.28 -8.10 -8.02
C VAL A 177 -6.77 -6.84 -8.72
N GLY A 178 -5.85 -5.98 -9.15
CA GLY A 178 -6.17 -4.77 -9.89
C GLY A 178 -5.38 -4.68 -11.20
N GLU A 179 -6.06 -4.35 -12.29
CA GLU A 179 -5.45 -4.22 -13.62
C GLU A 179 -5.32 -2.75 -14.03
N TYR A 180 -4.27 -2.42 -14.79
CA TYR A 180 -4.04 -1.09 -15.35
C TYR A 180 -4.23 -1.11 -16.87
N ASP A 181 -4.61 0.05 -17.45
CA ASP A 181 -4.72 0.22 -18.91
C ASP A 181 -3.35 0.40 -19.59
N ASP A 182 -2.45 1.15 -18.95
CA ASP A 182 -1.07 1.26 -19.41
C ASP A 182 -0.27 0.06 -18.89
N HIS A 183 0.82 -0.30 -19.57
CA HIS A 183 1.60 -1.53 -19.37
C HIS A 183 2.25 -1.71 -17.97
N ARG A 184 1.80 -0.97 -16.96
CA ARG A 184 2.06 -1.22 -15.54
C ARG A 184 1.72 -2.66 -15.15
N ALA A 185 2.55 -3.22 -14.29
CA ALA A 185 2.27 -4.51 -13.66
C ALA A 185 0.97 -4.44 -12.83
N PRO A 186 0.18 -5.52 -12.79
CA PRO A 186 -1.06 -5.55 -12.02
C PRO A 186 -0.78 -5.37 -10.53
N LEU A 187 -1.74 -4.78 -9.82
CA LEU A 187 -1.77 -4.80 -8.36
C LEU A 187 -2.15 -6.22 -7.92
N LEU A 188 -1.24 -6.88 -7.22
CA LEU A 188 -1.50 -8.18 -6.58
C LEU A 188 -1.28 -8.03 -5.08
N PHE A 189 -2.31 -8.34 -4.30
CA PHE A 189 -2.24 -8.30 -2.85
C PHE A 189 -3.05 -9.45 -2.25
N ALA A 190 -2.48 -10.12 -1.26
CA ALA A 190 -3.16 -11.17 -0.52
C ALA A 190 -2.78 -11.08 0.97
N ALA A 191 -3.77 -11.20 1.86
CA ALA A 191 -3.54 -11.20 3.29
C ALA A 191 -4.55 -12.07 4.02
N ARG A 192 -4.09 -12.70 5.10
CA ARG A 192 -4.88 -13.62 5.92
C ARG A 192 -5.05 -13.07 7.34
N PRO A 193 -6.29 -13.04 7.87
CA PRO A 193 -6.56 -12.87 9.29
C PRO A 193 -5.90 -13.95 10.16
N ARG A 194 -5.37 -13.54 11.32
CA ARG A 194 -4.62 -14.43 12.22
C ARG A 194 -5.17 -14.47 13.64
N VAL A 195 -6.15 -13.64 13.97
CA VAL A 195 -6.78 -13.62 15.28
C VAL A 195 -8.03 -14.48 15.26
N ASP A 196 -8.12 -15.40 16.22
CA ASP A 196 -9.22 -16.34 16.44
C ASP A 196 -10.07 -15.98 17.67
N VAL A 197 -9.67 -14.94 18.41
CA VAL A 197 -10.32 -14.48 19.64
C VAL A 197 -10.96 -13.09 19.46
N PRO A 198 -12.24 -12.90 19.84
CA PRO A 198 -12.91 -11.60 19.81
C PRO A 198 -12.25 -10.55 20.72
N GLY A 199 -12.41 -9.26 20.37
CA GLY A 199 -11.77 -8.15 21.09
C GLY A 199 -12.33 -7.84 22.49
N ASP A 200 -13.46 -8.44 22.86
CA ASP A 200 -14.13 -8.37 24.16
C ASP A 200 -13.91 -9.61 25.03
N CYS A 201 -12.97 -10.49 24.65
CA CYS A 201 -12.60 -11.63 25.47
C CYS A 201 -11.92 -11.17 26.78
N ALA A 202 -12.56 -11.48 27.91
CA ALA A 202 -11.89 -11.60 29.19
C ALA A 202 -11.49 -13.07 29.41
N ILE A 203 -10.18 -13.30 29.60
CA ILE A 203 -9.68 -14.65 29.93
C ILE A 203 -10.14 -15.00 31.33
N ASP A 204 -10.91 -16.08 31.43
CA ASP A 204 -11.17 -16.74 32.70
C ASP A 204 -9.95 -17.60 33.08
N TRP A 205 -9.19 -17.15 34.07
CA TRP A 205 -7.99 -17.84 34.54
C TRP A 205 -8.23 -19.25 35.08
N THR A 206 -9.48 -19.61 35.39
CA THR A 206 -9.82 -20.94 35.90
C THR A 206 -10.10 -21.95 34.79
N SER A 207 -10.77 -21.53 33.72
CA SER A 207 -11.11 -22.40 32.59
C SER A 207 -10.18 -22.24 31.38
N LEU A 208 -9.35 -21.18 31.39
CA LEU A 208 -8.58 -20.69 30.23
C LEU A 208 -9.47 -20.42 29.01
N ALA A 209 -10.77 -20.24 29.21
CA ALA A 209 -11.73 -19.91 28.16
C ALA A 209 -11.96 -18.40 28.10
N CYS A 210 -12.26 -17.92 26.89
CA CYS A 210 -12.75 -16.57 26.69
C CYS A 210 -14.21 -16.47 27.13
N ARG A 211 -14.52 -15.49 28.00
CA ARG A 211 -15.89 -15.07 28.26
C ARG A 211 -16.05 -13.64 27.75
N ALA A 212 -17.18 -13.35 27.10
CA ALA A 212 -17.56 -11.98 26.78
C ALA A 212 -17.78 -11.20 28.09
N SER A 213 -17.11 -10.06 28.24
CA SER A 213 -17.21 -9.18 29.41
C SER A 213 -18.38 -8.22 29.34
#